data_AF-A0A817S0W2-F1
#
_entry.id   AF-A0A817S0W2-F1
#
_cell.length_a   1.000
_cell.length_b   1.000
_cell.length_c   1.000
_cell.angle_alpha   90.00
_cell.angle_beta   90.00
_cell.angle_gamma   90.00
#
_symmetry.space_group_name_H-M   'P 1'
#
loop_
_entity.id
_entity.type
_entity.pdbx_description
1 polymer ?
#
loop_
_entity_poly.entity_id
_entity_poly.type
_entity_poly.pdbx_seq_one_letter_code
_entity_poly.pdbx_strand_id
1 'polypeptide(L)'
;MLVKESVTDEASEPTLTSNEASVNVDHVRWLINKQSFNGAWQLTDNDIEMLTGGKTIATFKSKISDIEDVITTAIAIAVLESKYANQKDLWHALVDKARQQMINFGLTPDKVDLLINEIKNKL
;
A
#
# COMPACT_ATOMS: atom_id res chain seq x y z
N MET A 1 4.18 -14.48 -73.00
CA MET A 1 3.24 -15.58 -72.69
C MET A 1 3.27 -15.72 -71.17
N LEU A 2 2.43 -15.02 -70.38
CA LEU A 2 1.01 -15.27 -70.04
C LEU A 2 0.76 -16.73 -69.57
N VAL A 3 0.19 -17.13 -68.41
CA VAL A 3 -0.31 -16.58 -67.11
C VAL A 3 -0.63 -17.79 -66.17
N LYS A 4 -0.74 -17.54 -64.85
CA LYS A 4 -1.72 -18.05 -63.82
C LYS A 4 -1.11 -18.84 -62.65
N GLU A 5 -1.04 -18.27 -61.42
CA GLU A 5 -2.06 -18.16 -60.33
C GLU A 5 -2.26 -19.52 -59.60
N SER A 6 -2.20 -19.70 -58.27
CA SER A 6 -2.93 -19.05 -57.14
C SER A 6 -2.33 -19.56 -55.77
N VAL A 7 -2.11 -18.74 -54.71
CA VAL A 7 -2.94 -18.52 -53.47
C VAL A 7 -3.06 -19.81 -52.57
N THR A 8 -2.77 -19.88 -51.26
CA THR A 8 -3.14 -19.04 -50.07
C THR A 8 -2.34 -19.43 -48.80
N ASP A 9 -2.21 -18.47 -47.87
CA ASP A 9 -2.14 -18.50 -46.38
C ASP A 9 -1.53 -19.68 -45.58
N GLU A 10 -0.61 -19.34 -44.67
CA GLU A 10 -0.85 -19.54 -43.23
C GLU A 10 0.08 -18.68 -42.35
N ALA A 11 -0.51 -18.16 -41.29
CA ALA A 11 0.04 -17.20 -40.34
C ALA A 11 1.12 -17.80 -39.42
N SER A 12 2.02 -16.96 -38.94
CA SER A 12 2.72 -17.20 -37.67
C SER A 12 2.98 -15.85 -37.00
N GLU A 13 1.98 -15.41 -36.25
CA GLU A 13 2.15 -14.36 -35.25
C GLU A 13 3.20 -14.83 -34.23
N PRO A 14 4.14 -13.97 -33.78
CA PRO A 14 4.91 -14.29 -32.59
C PRO A 14 3.96 -14.28 -31.38
N THR A 15 3.71 -15.47 -30.82
CA THR A 15 3.12 -15.62 -29.50
C THR A 15 4.00 -14.89 -28.49
N LEU A 16 3.62 -13.67 -28.10
CA LEU A 16 4.13 -13.04 -26.90
C LEU A 16 3.62 -13.87 -25.73
N THR A 17 4.47 -14.77 -25.25
CA THR A 17 4.28 -15.44 -23.98
C THR A 17 4.24 -14.36 -22.90
N SER A 18 3.03 -13.99 -22.48
CA SER A 18 2.79 -13.21 -21.28
C SER A 18 3.32 -13.98 -20.09
N ASN A 19 4.61 -13.82 -19.81
CA ASN A 19 5.15 -14.11 -18.49
C ASN A 19 4.63 -12.99 -17.58
N GLU A 20 3.41 -13.15 -17.06
CA GLU A 20 2.99 -12.49 -15.83
C GLU A 20 3.88 -13.01 -14.70
N ALA A 21 5.12 -12.50 -14.66
CA ALA A 21 5.89 -12.52 -13.45
C ALA A 21 5.06 -11.79 -12.42
N SER A 22 4.47 -12.52 -11.46
CA SER A 22 3.80 -11.94 -10.31
C SER A 22 4.79 -10.97 -9.67
N VAL A 23 4.59 -9.67 -9.89
CA VAL A 23 5.38 -8.63 -9.23
C VAL A 23 5.00 -8.74 -7.77
N ASN A 24 5.79 -9.50 -7.00
CA ASN A 24 5.62 -9.60 -5.57
C ASN A 24 6.02 -8.23 -5.02
N VAL A 25 5.02 -7.38 -4.78
CA VAL A 25 5.25 -6.01 -4.33
C VAL A 25 5.84 -6.08 -2.91
N ASP A 26 7.08 -5.63 -2.77
CA ASP A 26 7.67 -5.42 -1.45
C ASP A 26 6.99 -4.23 -0.77
N HIS A 27 5.94 -4.52 0.00
CA HIS A 27 5.14 -3.51 0.68
C HIS A 27 5.94 -2.70 1.71
N VAL A 28 6.97 -3.26 2.34
CA VAL A 28 7.82 -2.52 3.30
C VAL A 28 8.60 -1.46 2.55
N ARG A 29 9.31 -1.86 1.49
CA ARG A 29 10.07 -0.91 0.65
C ARG A 29 9.16 0.12 -0.01
N TRP A 30 7.98 -0.30 -0.46
CA TRP A 30 6.98 0.60 -1.03
C TRP A 30 6.53 1.65 0.00
N LEU A 31 6.20 1.24 1.23
CA LEU A 31 5.82 2.17 2.31
C LEU A 31 6.97 3.12 2.67
N ILE A 32 8.21 2.65 2.71
CA ILE A 32 9.39 3.49 2.94
C ILE A 32 9.46 4.62 1.90
N ASN A 33 9.32 4.28 0.63
CA ASN A 33 9.40 5.25 -0.46
C ASN A 33 8.20 6.20 -0.53
N LYS A 34 7.05 5.80 0.04
CA LYS A 34 5.81 6.57 0.01
C LYS A 34 5.65 7.53 1.20
N GLN A 35 6.49 7.42 2.24
CA GLN A 35 6.39 8.30 3.41
C GLN A 35 6.75 9.74 3.01
N SER A 36 5.87 10.68 3.34
CA SER A 36 6.11 12.10 3.15
C SER A 36 7.23 12.61 4.07
N PHE A 37 7.86 13.74 3.72
CA PHE A 37 8.96 14.30 4.50
C PHE A 37 8.57 14.60 5.97
N ASN A 38 7.31 14.89 6.25
CA ASN A 38 6.81 15.10 7.62
C ASN A 38 6.59 13.80 8.41
N GLY A 39 6.66 12.62 7.78
CA GLY A 39 6.41 11.33 8.41
C GLY A 39 5.00 10.76 8.19
N ALA A 40 4.09 11.51 7.58
CA ALA A 40 2.76 11.00 7.26
C ALA A 40 2.78 10.11 6.01
N TRP A 41 1.77 9.28 5.85
CA TRP A 41 1.43 8.66 4.58
C TRP A 41 0.12 9.24 4.08
N GLN A 42 0.07 9.55 2.79
CA GLN A 42 -1.15 9.95 2.08
C GLN A 42 -1.50 8.82 1.13
N LEU A 43 -2.24 7.84 1.64
CA LEU A 43 -2.59 6.62 0.93
C LEU A 43 -3.92 6.81 0.21
N THR A 44 -3.97 6.43 -1.06
CA THR A 44 -5.22 6.34 -1.82
C THR A 44 -5.99 5.06 -1.43
N ASP A 45 -7.27 4.96 -1.80
CA ASP A 45 -8.05 3.72 -1.57
C ASP A 45 -7.38 2.49 -2.19
N ASN A 46 -6.82 2.60 -3.40
CA ASN A 46 -6.08 1.51 -4.05
C ASN A 46 -4.84 1.09 -3.25
N ASP A 47 -4.12 2.06 -2.67
CA ASP A 47 -2.96 1.77 -1.80
C ASP A 47 -3.41 0.99 -0.55
N ILE A 48 -4.54 1.41 0.05
CA ILE A 48 -5.09 0.76 1.24
C ILE A 48 -5.56 -0.65 0.90
N GLU A 49 -6.27 -0.85 -0.21
CA GLU A 49 -6.72 -2.17 -0.65
C GLU A 49 -5.53 -3.11 -0.86
N MET A 50 -4.49 -2.65 -1.54
CA MET A 50 -3.24 -3.40 -1.73
C MET A 50 -2.61 -3.83 -0.39
N LEU A 51 -2.49 -2.90 0.56
CA LEU A 51 -1.84 -3.16 1.86
C LEU A 51 -2.68 -4.02 2.79
N THR A 52 -4.00 -3.93 2.70
CA THR A 52 -4.93 -4.53 3.67
C THR A 52 -5.56 -5.82 3.17
N GLY A 53 -5.41 -6.16 1.89
CA GLY A 53 -6.03 -7.34 1.28
C GLY A 53 -7.46 -7.08 0.82
N GLY A 54 -7.71 -5.91 0.24
CA GLY A 54 -8.98 -5.51 -0.38
C GLY A 54 -9.93 -4.71 0.52
N LYS A 55 -9.47 -4.16 1.64
CA LYS A 55 -10.29 -3.26 2.49
C LYS A 55 -10.11 -1.81 2.03
N THR A 56 -11.18 -1.03 2.08
CA THR A 56 -11.17 0.40 1.73
C THR A 56 -10.92 1.27 2.96
N ILE A 57 -10.65 2.56 2.78
CA ILE A 57 -10.49 3.49 3.91
C ILE A 57 -11.72 3.54 4.82
N ALA A 58 -12.91 3.29 4.25
CA ALA A 58 -14.17 3.29 4.98
C ALA A 58 -14.21 2.23 6.09
N THR A 59 -13.51 1.10 5.93
CA THR A 59 -13.36 0.07 6.96
C THR A 59 -12.63 0.59 8.19
N PHE A 60 -11.72 1.55 8.01
CA PHE A 60 -10.82 2.05 9.05
C PHE A 60 -11.30 3.34 9.73
N LYS A 61 -12.50 3.83 9.41
CA LYS A 61 -13.13 4.96 10.12
C LYS A 61 -13.06 4.73 11.64
N SER A 62 -12.60 5.74 12.36
CA SER A 62 -12.45 5.73 13.83
C SER A 62 -13.18 6.92 14.44
N LYS A 63 -13.54 6.79 15.72
CA LYS A 63 -14.04 7.92 16.53
C LYS A 63 -12.90 8.79 17.09
N ILE A 64 -11.65 8.35 16.98
CA ILE A 64 -10.48 9.07 17.51
C ILE A 64 -10.09 10.25 16.60
N SER A 65 -10.19 10.05 15.28
CA SER A 65 -9.91 11.07 14.27
C SER A 65 -10.69 10.78 13.00
N ASP A 66 -11.16 11.84 12.34
CA ASP A 66 -11.74 11.85 11.00
C ASP A 66 -10.80 12.45 9.94
N ILE A 67 -9.60 12.86 10.34
CA ILE A 67 -8.58 13.41 9.45
C ILE A 67 -7.97 12.27 8.63
N GLU A 68 -8.13 12.34 7.31
CA GLU A 68 -7.69 11.30 6.38
C GLU A 68 -6.19 10.99 6.49
N ASP A 69 -5.33 12.02 6.57
CA ASP A 69 -3.89 11.87 6.75
C ASP A 69 -3.54 11.10 8.05
N VAL A 70 -4.31 11.30 9.13
CA VAL A 70 -4.11 10.59 10.41
C VAL A 70 -4.51 9.13 10.26
N ILE A 71 -5.65 8.86 9.60
CA ILE A 71 -6.14 7.49 9.37
C ILE A 71 -5.19 6.71 8.47
N THR A 72 -4.80 7.28 7.34
CA THR A 72 -3.90 6.62 6.37
C THR A 72 -2.50 6.40 6.94
N THR A 73 -1.98 7.35 7.73
CA THR A 73 -0.75 7.17 8.50
C THR A 73 -0.87 6.02 9.51
N ALA A 74 -1.97 5.95 10.24
CA ALA A 74 -2.20 4.88 11.22
C ALA A 74 -2.39 3.50 10.56
N ILE A 75 -2.98 3.43 9.35
CA ILE A 75 -3.03 2.21 8.52
C ILE A 75 -1.62 1.74 8.16
N ALA A 76 -0.77 2.63 7.66
CA ALA A 76 0.62 2.28 7.32
C ALA A 76 1.38 1.72 8.52
N ILE A 77 1.30 2.38 9.69
CA ILE A 77 1.93 1.89 10.93
C ILE A 77 1.35 0.53 11.34
N ALA A 78 0.03 0.38 11.34
CA ALA A 78 -0.62 -0.86 11.72
C ALA A 78 -0.21 -2.03 10.81
N VAL A 79 -0.08 -1.80 9.50
CA VAL A 79 0.38 -2.81 8.52
C VAL A 79 1.83 -3.19 8.77
N LEU A 80 2.72 -2.22 8.97
CA LEU A 80 4.14 -2.48 9.29
C LEU A 80 4.29 -3.29 10.57
N GLU A 81 3.61 -2.88 11.64
CA GLU A 81 3.71 -3.51 12.95
C GLU A 81 3.03 -4.89 13.02
N SER A 82 2.04 -5.18 12.17
CA SER A 82 1.31 -6.47 12.17
C SER A 82 1.82 -7.47 11.14
N LYS A 83 1.90 -7.06 9.87
CA LYS A 83 2.24 -7.96 8.74
C LYS A 83 3.75 -8.09 8.53
N TYR A 84 4.52 -7.09 8.97
CA TYR A 84 5.96 -6.99 8.71
C TYR A 84 6.80 -6.81 9.98
N ALA A 85 6.32 -7.34 11.10
CA ALA A 85 7.02 -7.29 12.40
C ALA A 85 8.45 -7.87 12.35
N ASN A 86 8.68 -8.86 11.49
CA ASN A 86 9.99 -9.48 11.27
C ASN A 86 11.00 -8.58 10.53
N GLN A 87 10.54 -7.45 9.96
CA GLN A 87 11.36 -6.48 9.21
C GLN A 87 11.50 -5.14 9.95
N LYS A 88 11.29 -5.13 11.28
CA LYS A 88 11.27 -3.92 12.11
C LYS A 88 12.48 -3.00 11.91
N ASP A 89 13.67 -3.56 11.73
CA ASP A 89 14.90 -2.79 11.53
C ASP A 89 14.82 -1.85 10.32
N LEU A 90 14.02 -2.20 9.31
CA LEU A 90 13.84 -1.38 8.10
C LEU A 90 12.89 -0.19 8.31
N TRP A 91 11.91 -0.31 9.21
CA TRP A 91 10.80 0.64 9.28
C TRP A 91 10.60 1.35 10.62
N HIS A 92 11.26 0.93 11.71
CA HIS A 92 11.03 1.49 13.06
C HIS A 92 11.17 3.01 13.12
N ALA A 93 12.23 3.57 12.50
CA ALA A 93 12.46 5.01 12.49
C ALA A 93 11.37 5.79 11.71
N LEU A 94 10.79 5.17 10.66
CA LEU A 94 9.66 5.76 9.94
C LEU A 94 8.42 5.79 10.82
N VAL A 95 8.16 4.71 11.57
CA VAL A 95 7.03 4.64 12.51
C VAL A 95 7.16 5.65 13.64
N ASP A 96 8.35 5.83 14.23
CA ASP A 96 8.57 6.84 15.28
C ASP A 96 8.28 8.26 14.76
N LYS A 97 8.76 8.57 13.55
CA LYS A 97 8.48 9.85 12.90
C LYS A 97 7.00 10.04 12.60
N ALA A 98 6.32 9.00 12.14
CA ALA A 98 4.89 9.03 11.84
C ALA A 98 4.04 9.23 13.10
N ARG A 99 4.39 8.56 14.21
CA ARG A 99 3.76 8.76 15.52
C ARG A 99 3.92 10.21 15.97
N GLN A 100 5.11 10.80 15.82
CA GLN A 100 5.31 12.21 16.13
C GLN A 100 4.47 13.13 15.24
N GLN A 101 4.33 12.79 13.96
CA GLN A 101 3.49 13.58 13.04
C GLN A 101 1.99 13.51 13.40
N MET A 102 1.50 12.35 13.86
CA MET A 102 0.14 12.24 14.38
C MET A 102 -0.08 13.09 15.64
N ILE A 103 0.95 13.21 16.50
CA ILE A 103 0.91 14.14 17.64
C ILE A 103 0.87 15.59 17.15
N ASN A 104 1.64 15.94 16.12
CA ASN A 104 1.60 17.27 15.51
C ASN A 104 0.24 17.59 14.87
N PHE A 105 -0.52 16.58 14.44
CA PHE A 105 -1.92 16.72 14.01
C PHE A 105 -2.92 16.90 15.17
N GLY A 106 -2.46 16.88 16.42
CA GLY A 106 -3.25 17.18 17.62
C GLY A 106 -3.71 15.95 18.41
N LEU A 107 -3.21 14.75 18.10
CA LEU A 107 -3.47 13.58 18.93
C LEU A 107 -2.55 13.56 20.16
N THR A 108 -3.05 13.04 21.27
CA THR A 108 -2.18 12.66 22.40
C THR A 108 -1.49 11.32 22.10
N PRO A 109 -0.34 11.02 22.72
CA PRO A 109 0.32 9.72 22.56
C PRO A 109 -0.63 8.53 22.77
N ASP A 110 -1.46 8.56 23.82
CA ASP A 110 -2.45 7.52 24.09
C ASP A 110 -3.46 7.35 22.96
N LYS A 111 -3.91 8.46 22.34
CA LYS A 111 -4.83 8.40 21.20
C LYS A 111 -4.18 7.82 19.95
N VAL A 112 -2.88 8.08 19.76
CA VAL A 112 -2.10 7.46 18.67
C VAL A 112 -2.07 5.95 18.85
N ASP A 113 -1.71 5.47 20.05
CA ASP A 113 -1.67 4.04 20.34
C ASP A 113 -3.04 3.38 20.23
N LEU A 114 -4.09 4.01 20.75
CA LEU A 114 -5.47 3.53 20.62
C LEU A 114 -5.91 3.41 19.17
N LEU A 115 -5.62 4.42 18.34
CA LEU A 115 -6.00 4.40 16.92
C LEU A 115 -5.26 3.31 16.15
N ILE A 116 -3.94 3.19 16.35
CA ILE A 116 -3.16 2.15 15.69
C ILE A 116 -3.67 0.76 16.09
N ASN A 117 -3.97 0.54 17.37
CA ASN A 117 -4.53 -0.73 17.84
C ASN A 117 -5.95 -0.99 17.31
N GLU A 118 -6.80 0.04 17.24
CA GLU A 118 -8.13 -0.07 16.62
C GLU A 118 -8.02 -0.52 15.16
N ILE A 119 -7.08 0.04 14.41
CA ILE A 119 -6.84 -0.31 13.01
C ILE A 119 -6.26 -1.71 12.88
N LYS A 120 -5.29 -2.11 13.72
CA LYS A 120 -4.73 -3.47 13.73
C LYS A 120 -5.81 -4.54 13.91
N ASN A 121 -6.80 -4.29 14.77
CA ASN A 121 -7.92 -5.20 14.98
C ASN A 121 -8.85 -5.33 13.76
N LYS A 122 -8.74 -4.41 12.80
CA LYS A 122 -9.49 -4.40 11.53
C LYS A 122 -8.65 -4.88 10.36
N LEU A 123 -7.34 -5.14 10.51
CA LEU A 123 -6.48 -5.70 9.46
C LEU A 123 -6.77 -7.18 9.24
#